data_AF-A0A956JNZ8-F1
#
_entry.id   AF-A0A956JNZ8-F1
#
_cell.length_a   1.000
_cell.length_b   1.000
_cell.length_c   1.000
_cell.angle_alpha   90.00
_cell.angle_beta   90.00
_cell.angle_gamma   90.00
#
_symmetry.space_group_name_H-M   'P 1'
#
loop_
_entity.id
_entity.type
_entity.pdbx_description
1 polymer ?
#
loop_
_entity_poly.entity_id
_entity_poly.type
_entity_poly.pdbx_seq_one_letter_code
_entity_poly.pdbx_strand_id
1 'polypeptide(L)'
;MISRDIRIEHLDERHLANLVRAMDPPEGRGEPEAAARPRKRRSSGLFERLTGAASASADDERDDSGLGAAAEQAKKRPRWRPPVVALTRAGRVLRLFRLGGGTLPRGTLRSADPEDLKRFRRKHELPFVVAVDVEALPRLYSQVQKDVRVDDDMVAQQLAMLRAVRAALDGGEVVVEPRLIGALPIPSYDILQKSFDLVLPDGRSALFYIVDGHRIWTSAIVHKEKGDVSVLTSHRAIADEVELRSIKTDAPRVVEAVTRRYGPVHVGFFVTLHTWHAFVSGDRGAIARALATRTAVLDPCPPWLFALVGAGAVSEAASRSARLAGRLLSRSRFLSSGAGKLVQSMTSPLEVLGVDPWELMKWAQAWSRRVLPLI
;
A
#
# COMPACT_ATOMS: atom_id res chain seq x y z
N MET A 1 6.49 -8.85 16.11
CA MET A 1 6.51 -8.47 14.68
C MET A 1 7.67 -7.54 14.28
N ILE A 2 8.21 -6.68 15.16
CA ILE A 2 9.43 -5.89 14.91
C ILE A 2 10.40 -6.17 16.06
N SER A 3 11.54 -6.78 15.76
CA SER A 3 12.55 -7.09 16.79
C SER A 3 13.13 -5.80 17.35
N ARG A 4 13.50 -5.80 18.65
CA ARG A 4 14.35 -4.75 19.24
C ARG A 4 15.69 -4.63 18.48
N ASP A 5 16.10 -5.71 17.82
CA ASP A 5 17.34 -5.83 17.07
C ASP A 5 17.13 -5.74 15.55
N ILE A 6 16.09 -5.03 15.10
CA ILE A 6 15.87 -4.84 13.66
C ILE A 6 17.07 -4.14 13.04
N ARG A 7 17.73 -4.83 12.10
CA ARG A 7 18.83 -4.26 11.33
C ARG A 7 18.27 -3.49 10.15
N ILE A 8 18.35 -2.17 10.25
CA ILE A 8 18.04 -1.25 9.14
C ILE A 8 19.34 -0.97 8.40
N GLU A 9 19.53 -1.66 7.28
CA GLU A 9 20.76 -1.58 6.48
C GLU A 9 20.44 -0.94 5.13
N HIS A 10 21.30 -0.04 4.64
CA HIS A 10 21.23 0.53 3.29
C HIS A 10 19.84 1.05 2.84
N LEU A 11 19.03 1.52 3.78
CA LEU A 11 17.74 2.13 3.48
C LEU A 11 18.00 3.59 3.07
N ASP A 12 17.87 3.88 1.77
CA ASP A 12 17.96 5.27 1.28
C ASP A 12 16.72 6.04 1.77
N GLU A 13 16.93 7.21 2.37
CA GLU A 13 15.86 8.14 2.76
C GLU A 13 14.90 8.40 1.59
N ARG A 14 15.42 8.46 0.35
CA ARG A 14 14.59 8.62 -0.85
C ARG A 14 13.69 7.42 -1.09
N HIS A 15 14.20 6.20 -0.91
CA HIS A 15 13.41 4.98 -1.08
C HIS A 15 12.33 4.88 -0.01
N LEU A 16 12.65 5.22 1.24
CA LEU A 16 11.66 5.26 2.33
C LEU A 16 10.59 6.33 2.09
N ALA A 17 11.00 7.55 1.72
CA ALA A 17 10.07 8.63 1.39
C ALA A 17 9.19 8.26 0.19
N ASN A 18 9.75 7.61 -0.83
CA ASN A 18 8.98 7.10 -1.95
C ASN A 18 8.06 5.95 -1.52
N LEU A 19 8.48 5.04 -0.64
CA LEU A 19 7.62 3.97 -0.14
C LEU A 19 6.40 4.53 0.58
N VAL A 20 6.59 5.53 1.45
CA VAL A 20 5.48 6.24 2.11
C VAL A 20 4.55 6.87 1.07
N ARG A 21 5.11 7.65 0.14
CA ARG A 21 4.35 8.26 -0.97
C ARG A 21 3.67 7.25 -1.89
N ALA A 22 4.20 6.05 -2.02
CA ALA A 22 3.62 5.00 -2.86
C ALA A 22 2.24 4.64 -2.35
N MET A 23 2.06 4.65 -1.03
CA MET A 23 0.82 4.26 -0.42
C MET A 23 -0.22 5.38 -0.41
N ASP A 24 0.19 6.60 -0.81
CA ASP A 24 -0.73 7.70 -1.10
C ASP A 24 -1.27 7.58 -2.54
N PRO A 25 -2.60 7.65 -2.74
CA PRO A 25 -3.15 7.75 -4.08
C PRO A 25 -2.60 9.01 -4.75
N PRO A 26 -2.15 8.93 -6.02
CA PRO A 26 -1.78 10.14 -6.73
C PRO A 26 -2.98 11.08 -6.69
N GLU A 27 -2.75 12.32 -6.24
CA GLU A 27 -3.78 13.34 -6.22
C GLU A 27 -4.44 13.35 -7.59
N GLY A 28 -5.76 13.19 -7.59
CA GLY A 28 -6.51 12.94 -8.82
C GLY A 28 -6.02 13.89 -9.89
N ARG A 29 -5.35 13.34 -10.92
CA ARG A 29 -5.33 14.01 -12.22
C ARG A 29 -6.80 14.26 -12.46
N GLY A 30 -7.24 15.53 -12.40
CA GLY A 30 -8.62 15.90 -12.68
C GLY A 30 -9.04 15.06 -13.87
N GLU A 31 -10.14 14.31 -13.72
CA GLU A 31 -10.61 13.37 -14.72
C GLU A 31 -10.30 13.98 -16.09
N PRO A 32 -9.55 13.30 -16.97
CA PRO A 32 -9.23 13.87 -18.27
C PRO A 32 -10.58 14.25 -18.86
N GLU A 33 -10.81 15.56 -18.95
CA GLU A 33 -12.05 16.17 -19.37
C GLU A 33 -12.45 15.40 -20.61
N ALA A 34 -13.47 14.56 -20.47
CA ALA A 34 -13.74 13.51 -21.43
C ALA A 34 -13.93 14.21 -22.76
N ALA A 35 -12.89 14.17 -23.60
CA ALA A 35 -12.81 14.95 -24.81
C ALA A 35 -14.11 14.69 -25.56
N ALA A 36 -14.94 15.73 -25.61
CA ALA A 36 -16.28 15.66 -26.14
C ALA A 36 -16.15 15.03 -27.52
N ARG A 37 -16.54 13.75 -27.63
CA ARG A 37 -16.49 13.03 -28.90
C ARG A 37 -17.29 13.89 -29.88
N PRO A 38 -16.70 14.41 -30.97
CA PRO A 38 -17.48 15.10 -31.96
C PRO A 38 -18.54 14.11 -32.46
N ARG A 39 -19.81 14.47 -32.26
CA ARG A 39 -20.94 13.74 -32.84
C ARG A 39 -20.67 13.62 -34.33
N LYS A 40 -20.32 12.42 -34.80
CA LYS A 40 -20.27 12.10 -36.22
C LYS A 40 -21.65 12.40 -36.81
N ARG A 41 -21.76 13.52 -37.50
CA ARG A 41 -22.81 13.75 -38.50
C ARG A 41 -22.67 12.61 -39.50
N ARG A 42 -23.72 11.78 -39.59
CA ARG A 42 -23.95 10.89 -40.72
C ARG A 42 -24.05 11.77 -41.98
N SER A 43 -23.00 11.81 -42.78
CA SER A 43 -23.09 12.13 -44.19
C SER A 43 -22.75 10.88 -44.97
N SER A 44 -23.76 10.41 -45.70
CA SER A 44 -23.69 9.48 -46.82
C SER A 44 -22.57 9.86 -47.79
N GLY A 45 -21.81 8.86 -48.24
CA GLY A 45 -20.76 9.03 -49.24
C GLY A 45 -19.96 7.74 -49.37
N LEU A 46 -20.64 6.68 -49.80
CA LEU A 46 -20.00 5.47 -50.33
C LEU A 46 -19.44 5.85 -51.72
N PHE A 47 -18.21 5.40 -52.03
CA PHE A 47 -17.42 5.64 -53.25
C PHE A 47 -16.68 6.98 -53.32
N GLU A 48 -15.37 6.94 -52.98
CA GLU A 48 -14.31 7.34 -53.92
C GLU A 48 -12.92 6.89 -53.43
N ARG A 49 -12.32 5.95 -54.19
CA ARG A 49 -10.89 5.83 -54.59
C ARG A 49 -9.83 5.85 -53.46
N LEU A 50 -9.10 4.79 -53.13
CA LEU A 50 -8.18 3.98 -53.96
C LEU A 50 -7.49 4.77 -55.08
N THR A 51 -6.35 5.38 -54.77
CA THR A 51 -5.09 5.38 -55.56
C THR A 51 -4.05 6.28 -54.87
N GLY A 52 -2.78 5.90 -54.91
CA GLY A 52 -1.66 6.84 -54.71
C GLY A 52 -0.65 6.44 -53.64
N ALA A 53 0.40 5.75 -54.07
CA ALA A 53 1.60 5.49 -53.29
C ALA A 53 2.58 6.69 -53.34
N ALA A 54 3.50 6.67 -52.37
CA ALA A 54 4.89 7.17 -52.42
C ALA A 54 5.24 8.61 -51.95
N SER A 55 6.37 8.63 -51.22
CA SER A 55 7.35 9.70 -50.93
C SER A 55 7.04 10.85 -49.96
N ALA A 56 7.70 10.80 -48.78
CA ALA A 56 8.43 11.89 -48.09
C ALA A 56 8.85 11.36 -46.69
N SER A 57 10.06 10.82 -46.45
CA SER A 57 11.36 11.46 -46.18
C SER A 57 11.33 12.71 -45.30
N ALA A 58 11.92 12.55 -44.11
CA ALA A 58 12.70 13.51 -43.31
C ALA A 58 12.07 14.87 -42.97
N ASP A 59 11.62 15.01 -41.72
CA ASP A 59 12.16 15.97 -40.76
C ASP A 59 11.45 15.75 -39.41
N ASP A 60 12.07 14.94 -38.55
CA ASP A 60 11.61 14.68 -37.18
C ASP A 60 12.27 15.73 -36.26
N GLU A 61 11.78 16.97 -36.35
CA GLU A 61 12.04 18.02 -35.36
C GLU A 61 11.42 17.56 -34.03
N ARG A 62 12.26 17.00 -33.16
CA ARG A 62 11.91 16.72 -31.77
C ARG A 62 11.67 18.04 -31.04
N ASP A 63 10.39 18.31 -30.87
CA ASP A 63 9.82 19.41 -30.10
C ASP A 63 10.18 19.26 -28.60
N ASP A 64 11.29 19.90 -28.18
CA ASP A 64 11.78 19.98 -26.80
C ASP A 64 10.93 20.91 -25.90
N SER A 65 9.80 21.43 -26.41
CA SER A 65 8.89 22.31 -25.67
C SER A 65 8.10 21.62 -24.52
N GLY A 66 8.11 20.28 -24.47
CA GLY A 66 7.43 19.51 -23.42
C GLY A 66 8.08 19.53 -22.04
N LEU A 67 9.37 19.88 -21.94
CA LEU A 67 10.10 19.88 -20.65
C LEU A 67 9.77 21.11 -19.77
N GLY A 68 9.37 22.24 -20.38
CA GLY A 68 8.98 23.45 -19.66
C GLY A 68 7.65 23.31 -18.92
N ALA A 69 6.65 22.69 -19.56
CA ALA A 69 5.33 22.48 -18.96
C ALA A 69 5.36 21.50 -17.77
N ALA A 70 6.21 20.47 -17.83
CA ALA A 70 6.40 19.52 -16.73
C ALA A 70 7.10 20.16 -15.52
N ALA A 71 8.07 21.07 -15.74
CA ALA A 71 8.75 21.80 -14.68
C ALA A 71 7.86 22.88 -14.04
N GLU A 72 6.97 23.51 -14.81
CA GLU A 72 6.02 24.50 -14.31
C GLU A 72 4.83 23.85 -13.57
N GLN A 73 4.41 22.64 -13.98
CA GLN A 73 3.46 21.82 -13.22
C GLN A 73 4.06 21.23 -11.93
N ALA A 74 5.37 20.96 -11.90
CA ALA A 74 6.04 20.52 -10.68
C ALA A 74 6.08 21.60 -9.56
N LYS A 75 5.89 22.89 -9.89
CA LYS A 75 5.76 23.99 -8.92
C LYS A 75 4.38 24.11 -8.26
N LYS A 76 3.35 23.45 -8.79
CA LYS A 76 2.00 23.37 -8.19
C LYS A 76 1.79 22.09 -7.38
N ARG A 77 2.85 21.52 -6.81
CA ARG A 77 2.70 20.43 -5.83
C ARG A 77 2.04 20.99 -4.57
N PRO A 78 0.83 20.55 -4.19
CA PRO A 78 0.26 20.96 -2.93
C PRO A 78 1.18 20.49 -1.81
N ARG A 79 1.52 21.43 -0.93
CA ARG A 79 2.27 21.12 0.28
C ARG A 79 1.37 20.25 1.14
N TRP A 80 1.80 19.02 1.41
CA TRP A 80 1.22 18.19 2.47
C TRP A 80 1.04 19.05 3.72
N ARG A 81 -0.21 19.15 4.19
CA ARG A 81 -0.55 19.95 5.36
C ARG A 81 -0.62 19.03 6.56
N PRO A 82 0.22 19.23 7.57
CA PRO A 82 0.17 18.40 8.75
C PRO A 82 -1.21 18.52 9.42
N PRO A 83 -1.69 17.43 10.03
CA PRO A 83 -2.97 17.42 10.70
C PRO A 83 -2.98 18.30 11.95
N VAL A 84 -4.19 18.58 12.41
CA VAL A 84 -4.43 19.45 13.56
C VAL A 84 -5.04 18.66 14.73
N VAL A 85 -4.49 18.87 15.91
CA VAL A 85 -5.01 18.36 17.19
C VAL A 85 -5.58 19.53 17.98
N ALA A 86 -6.85 19.45 18.32
CA ALA A 86 -7.56 20.36 19.21
C ALA A 86 -7.68 19.73 20.59
N LEU A 87 -7.17 20.41 21.62
CA LEU A 87 -7.46 20.07 23.01
C LEU A 87 -8.72 20.79 23.43
N THR A 88 -9.67 20.06 23.99
CA THR A 88 -11.00 20.54 24.31
C THR A 88 -11.32 20.28 25.78
N ARG A 89 -12.30 20.99 26.33
CA ARG A 89 -12.91 20.69 27.63
C ARG A 89 -14.39 20.99 27.52
N ALA A 90 -15.23 19.99 27.78
CA ALA A 90 -16.69 20.13 27.64
C ALA A 90 -17.09 20.71 26.27
N GLY A 91 -16.47 20.21 25.19
CA GLY A 91 -16.73 20.63 23.81
C GLY A 91 -16.13 21.99 23.39
N ARG A 92 -15.57 22.77 24.33
CA ARG A 92 -14.90 24.04 24.02
C ARG A 92 -13.43 23.83 23.70
N VAL A 93 -12.95 24.42 22.60
CA VAL A 93 -11.54 24.32 22.20
C VAL A 93 -10.66 25.22 23.07
N LEU A 94 -9.71 24.60 23.78
CA LEU A 94 -8.72 25.29 24.62
C LEU A 94 -7.49 25.67 23.80
N ARG A 95 -7.00 24.74 22.98
CA ARG A 95 -5.78 24.92 22.21
C ARG A 95 -5.81 24.09 20.93
N LEU A 96 -5.20 24.62 19.87
CA LEU A 96 -5.05 23.94 18.59
C LEU A 96 -3.57 23.85 18.26
N PHE A 97 -3.15 22.68 17.80
CA PHE A 97 -1.78 22.40 17.41
C PHE A 97 -1.76 21.77 16.04
N ARG A 98 -0.85 22.22 15.19
CA ARG A 98 -0.51 21.52 13.97
C ARG A 98 0.66 20.59 14.27
N LEU A 99 0.55 19.31 13.92
CA LEU A 99 1.66 18.37 14.09
C LEU A 99 2.88 18.89 13.31
N GLY A 100 4.03 19.05 13.99
CA GLY A 100 5.24 19.65 13.40
C GLY A 100 5.17 21.15 13.06
N GLY A 101 4.03 21.82 13.26
CA GLY A 101 3.80 23.20 12.81
C GLY A 101 3.44 24.21 13.92
N GLY A 102 3.52 23.79 15.19
CA GLY A 102 3.29 24.67 16.34
C GLY A 102 1.82 24.90 16.69
N THR A 103 1.56 25.90 17.53
CA THR A 103 0.20 26.25 18.02
C THR A 103 -0.51 27.18 17.03
N LEU A 104 -1.78 26.91 16.71
CA LEU A 104 -2.61 27.78 15.88
C LEU A 104 -3.32 28.86 16.73
N PRO A 105 -3.68 30.02 16.14
CA PRO A 105 -4.36 31.10 16.88
C PRO A 105 -5.66 30.64 17.54
N ARG A 106 -5.89 31.12 18.77
CA ARG A 106 -7.16 30.88 19.48
C ARG A 106 -8.33 31.41 18.66
N GLY A 107 -9.45 30.68 18.68
CA GLY A 107 -10.67 31.05 17.96
C GLY A 107 -10.71 30.63 16.49
N THR A 108 -9.65 29.99 15.96
CA THR A 108 -9.68 29.46 14.57
C THR A 108 -10.66 28.29 14.44
N LEU A 109 -10.82 27.49 15.50
CA LEU A 109 -11.89 26.51 15.69
C LEU A 109 -12.65 26.88 16.97
N ARG A 110 -13.98 26.97 16.90
CA ARG A 110 -14.84 27.43 18.01
C ARG A 110 -15.28 26.29 18.92
N SER A 111 -15.68 25.16 18.35
CA SER A 111 -16.18 24.00 19.08
C SER A 111 -15.56 22.71 18.56
N ALA A 112 -15.67 21.67 19.39
CA ALA A 112 -15.32 20.29 19.05
C ALA A 112 -16.45 19.54 18.33
N ASP A 113 -17.53 20.23 17.95
CA ASP A 113 -18.67 19.62 17.26
C ASP A 113 -18.19 18.99 15.93
N PRO A 114 -18.62 17.76 15.60
CA PRO A 114 -18.28 17.10 14.35
C PRO A 114 -18.46 17.98 13.09
N GLU A 115 -19.52 18.78 12.99
CA GLU A 115 -19.74 19.66 11.83
C GLU A 115 -18.79 20.86 11.81
N ASP A 116 -18.37 21.37 12.97
CA ASP A 116 -17.35 22.41 13.06
C ASP A 116 -15.97 21.88 12.68
N LEU A 117 -15.61 20.69 13.16
CA LEU A 117 -14.37 20.00 12.78
C LEU A 117 -14.32 19.73 11.28
N LYS A 118 -15.44 19.32 10.68
CA LYS A 118 -15.57 19.05 9.24
C LYS A 118 -15.45 20.31 8.40
N ARG A 119 -16.11 21.40 8.82
CA ARG A 119 -15.96 22.72 8.19
C ARG A 119 -14.53 23.22 8.28
N PHE A 120 -13.90 23.10 9.46
CA PHE A 120 -12.52 23.50 9.69
C PHE A 120 -11.54 22.69 8.82
N ARG A 121 -11.68 21.37 8.81
CA ARG A 121 -10.87 20.46 7.96
C ARG A 121 -10.94 20.86 6.50
N ARG A 122 -12.14 21.04 5.96
CA ARG A 122 -12.36 21.43 4.55
C ARG A 122 -11.76 22.81 4.26
N LYS A 123 -12.03 23.80 5.11
CA LYS A 123 -11.52 25.17 4.96
C LYS A 123 -9.99 25.23 4.93
N HIS A 124 -9.32 24.40 5.72
CA HIS A 124 -7.87 24.40 5.84
C HIS A 124 -7.19 23.30 4.99
N GLU A 125 -7.97 22.54 4.21
CA GLU A 125 -7.50 21.43 3.37
C GLU A 125 -6.65 20.43 4.16
N LEU A 126 -7.11 20.11 5.38
CA LEU A 126 -6.40 19.21 6.28
C LEU A 126 -6.77 17.75 5.96
N PRO A 127 -5.82 16.81 6.07
CA PRO A 127 -6.13 15.39 5.89
C PRO A 127 -7.14 14.92 6.95
N PHE A 128 -6.95 15.36 8.19
CA PHE A 128 -7.84 15.11 9.32
C PHE A 128 -7.64 16.13 10.45
N VAL A 129 -8.61 16.15 11.36
CA VAL A 129 -8.58 16.94 12.59
C VAL A 129 -9.01 16.04 13.74
N VAL A 130 -8.28 16.08 14.84
CA VAL A 130 -8.58 15.33 16.07
C VAL A 130 -8.92 16.32 17.17
N ALA A 131 -10.08 16.19 17.79
CA ALA A 131 -10.40 16.86 19.04
C ALA A 131 -10.31 15.86 20.18
N VAL A 132 -9.58 16.21 21.25
CA VAL A 132 -9.39 15.37 22.43
C VAL A 132 -9.82 16.15 23.66
N ASP A 133 -10.78 15.61 24.42
CA ASP A 133 -11.12 16.18 25.72
C ASP A 133 -9.95 15.96 26.70
N VAL A 134 -9.45 17.04 27.28
CA VAL A 134 -8.33 17.00 28.22
C VAL A 134 -8.64 16.19 29.47
N GLU A 135 -9.91 16.08 29.86
CA GLU A 135 -10.34 15.29 31.02
C GLU A 135 -10.33 13.78 30.73
N ALA A 136 -10.35 13.40 29.45
CA ALA A 136 -10.23 12.01 29.03
C ALA A 136 -8.78 11.53 28.94
N LEU A 137 -7.80 12.44 28.81
CA LEU A 137 -6.39 12.07 28.69
C LEU A 137 -5.91 11.16 29.84
N PRO A 138 -6.16 11.45 31.13
CA PRO A 138 -5.74 10.56 32.21
C PRO A 138 -6.36 9.16 32.13
N ARG A 139 -7.63 9.05 31.68
CA ARG A 139 -8.31 7.77 31.48
C ARG A 139 -7.69 6.99 30.34
N LEU A 140 -7.41 7.66 29.22
CA LEU A 140 -6.75 7.06 28.07
C LEU A 140 -5.35 6.55 28.44
N TYR A 141 -4.54 7.36 29.14
CA TYR A 141 -3.24 6.94 29.64
C TYR A 141 -3.34 5.75 30.60
N SER A 142 -4.29 5.78 31.54
CA SER A 142 -4.49 4.68 32.49
C SER A 142 -4.89 3.39 31.79
N GLN A 143 -5.73 3.48 30.75
CA GLN A 143 -6.13 2.32 29.96
C GLN A 143 -4.94 1.74 29.17
N VAL A 144 -4.15 2.60 28.52
CA VAL A 144 -2.93 2.17 27.81
C VAL A 144 -1.95 1.51 28.78
N GLN A 145 -1.71 2.11 29.94
CA GLN A 145 -0.81 1.56 30.95
C GLN A 145 -1.28 0.21 31.50
N LYS A 146 -2.60 -0.01 31.60
CA LYS A 146 -3.17 -1.28 32.04
C LYS A 146 -2.98 -2.40 31.02
N ASP A 147 -3.06 -2.05 29.74
CA ASP A 147 -3.05 -3.02 28.64
C ASP A 147 -1.63 -3.30 28.10
N VAL A 148 -0.67 -2.38 28.32
CA VAL A 148 0.73 -2.51 27.89
C VAL A 148 1.57 -3.22 28.95
N ARG A 149 2.29 -4.27 28.55
CA ARG A 149 3.29 -4.97 29.37
C ARG A 149 4.70 -4.54 29.00
N VAL A 150 5.64 -4.72 29.92
CA VAL A 150 7.07 -4.40 29.71
C VAL A 150 7.69 -5.24 28.57
N ASP A 151 7.21 -6.47 28.43
CA ASP A 151 7.67 -7.41 27.41
C ASP A 151 6.90 -7.32 26.09
N ASP A 152 5.90 -6.43 26.00
CA ASP A 152 5.17 -6.22 24.76
C ASP A 152 6.08 -5.57 23.72
N ASP A 153 6.03 -6.10 22.50
CA ASP A 153 6.69 -5.47 21.37
C ASP A 153 6.01 -4.15 20.97
N MET A 154 6.66 -3.38 20.10
CA MET A 154 6.14 -2.08 19.67
C MET A 154 4.76 -2.19 19.00
N VAL A 155 4.44 -3.31 18.35
CA VAL A 155 3.18 -3.51 17.64
C VAL A 155 2.05 -3.81 18.63
N ALA A 156 2.30 -4.65 19.64
CA ALA A 156 1.38 -4.89 20.74
C ALA A 156 1.10 -3.58 21.50
N GLN A 157 2.12 -2.77 21.76
CA GLN A 157 1.97 -1.44 22.37
C GLN A 157 1.11 -0.49 21.52
N GLN A 158 1.35 -0.45 20.21
CA GLN A 158 0.54 0.35 19.27
C GLN A 158 -0.91 -0.13 19.19
N LEU A 159 -1.15 -1.45 19.21
CA LEU A 159 -2.50 -2.01 19.24
C LEU A 159 -3.22 -1.71 20.55
N ALA A 160 -2.53 -1.76 21.70
CA ALA A 160 -3.09 -1.35 22.98
C ALA A 160 -3.48 0.13 22.98
N MET A 161 -2.58 1.01 22.49
CA MET A 161 -2.88 2.42 22.27
C MET A 161 -4.09 2.63 21.36
N LEU A 162 -4.14 1.92 20.24
CA LEU A 162 -5.23 2.04 19.27
C LEU A 162 -6.57 1.59 19.88
N ARG A 163 -6.58 0.54 20.71
CA ARG A 163 -7.77 0.09 21.45
C ARG A 163 -8.24 1.13 22.46
N ALA A 164 -7.32 1.73 23.20
CA ALA A 164 -7.65 2.81 24.15
C ALA A 164 -8.21 4.05 23.43
N VAL A 165 -7.59 4.46 22.33
CA VAL A 165 -8.09 5.57 21.48
C VAL A 165 -9.46 5.24 20.91
N ARG A 166 -9.71 4.00 20.49
CA ARG A 166 -11.03 3.58 20.03
C ARG A 166 -12.08 3.64 21.14
N ALA A 167 -11.78 3.15 22.33
CA ALA A 167 -12.71 3.25 23.46
C ALA A 167 -13.06 4.72 23.74
N ALA A 168 -12.08 5.63 23.66
CA ALA A 168 -12.30 7.06 23.81
C ALA A 168 -13.12 7.69 22.64
N LEU A 169 -12.93 7.19 21.41
CA LEU A 169 -13.77 7.56 20.25
C LEU A 169 -15.22 7.12 20.43
N ASP A 170 -15.43 5.89 20.87
CA ASP A 170 -16.77 5.31 21.09
C ASP A 170 -17.49 6.03 22.25
N GLY A 171 -16.74 6.49 23.26
CA GLY A 171 -17.24 7.34 24.35
C GLY A 171 -17.44 8.82 24.00
N GLY A 172 -17.06 9.26 22.78
CA GLY A 172 -17.16 10.67 22.35
C GLY A 172 -16.13 11.62 22.99
N GLU A 173 -15.17 11.07 23.75
CA GLU A 173 -14.09 11.81 24.40
C GLU A 173 -13.02 12.28 23.41
N VAL A 174 -12.86 11.50 22.35
CA VAL A 174 -12.05 11.83 21.17
C VAL A 174 -12.99 11.93 19.99
N VAL A 175 -12.84 12.97 19.18
CA VAL A 175 -13.59 13.15 17.93
C VAL A 175 -12.60 13.30 16.80
N VAL A 176 -12.69 12.45 15.79
CA VAL A 176 -11.82 12.50 14.61
C VAL A 176 -12.67 12.73 13.38
N GLU A 177 -12.25 13.70 12.56
CA GLU A 177 -12.90 14.04 11.30
C GLU A 177 -11.89 13.97 10.14
N PRO A 178 -12.13 13.15 9.09
CA PRO A 178 -13.27 12.22 8.96
C PRO A 178 -13.17 11.07 9.97
N ARG A 179 -14.28 10.39 10.29
CA ARG A 179 -14.26 9.23 11.22
C ARG A 179 -13.40 8.09 10.66
N LEU A 180 -12.12 8.09 11.00
CA LEU A 180 -11.14 7.18 10.38
C LEU A 180 -11.30 5.74 10.88
N ILE A 181 -11.52 5.57 12.19
CA ILE A 181 -11.38 4.30 12.93
C ILE A 181 -12.74 3.66 13.29
N GLY A 182 -13.84 4.41 13.22
CA GLY A 182 -15.12 4.06 13.88
C GLY A 182 -15.94 2.89 13.32
N ALA A 183 -15.48 2.18 12.28
CA ALA A 183 -16.24 1.05 11.70
C ALA A 183 -15.46 -0.26 11.64
N LEU A 184 -14.16 -0.26 11.90
CA LEU A 184 -13.30 -1.42 11.64
C LEU A 184 -12.92 -2.09 12.95
N PRO A 185 -13.12 -3.41 13.12
CA PRO A 185 -12.60 -4.14 14.28
C PRO A 185 -11.08 -3.97 14.33
N ILE A 186 -10.53 -3.65 15.51
CA ILE A 186 -9.08 -3.65 15.70
C ILE A 186 -8.68 -5.10 15.92
N PRO A 187 -7.87 -5.71 15.03
CA PRO A 187 -7.48 -7.10 15.20
C PRO A 187 -6.72 -7.32 16.52
N SER A 188 -6.83 -8.54 17.06
CA SER A 188 -5.94 -8.94 18.14
C SER A 188 -4.49 -9.04 17.61
N TYR A 189 -3.52 -8.95 18.52
CA TYR A 189 -2.11 -9.14 18.16
C TYR A 189 -1.91 -10.52 17.51
N ASP A 190 -2.53 -11.57 18.07
CA ASP A 190 -2.44 -12.92 17.54
C ASP A 190 -2.96 -13.05 16.11
N ILE A 191 -4.06 -12.37 15.76
CA ILE A 191 -4.60 -12.38 14.39
C ILE A 191 -3.66 -11.65 13.45
N LEU A 192 -3.13 -10.49 13.86
CA LEU A 192 -2.17 -9.73 13.07
C LEU A 192 -0.89 -10.53 12.84
N GLN A 193 -0.33 -11.12 13.90
CA GLN A 193 0.86 -11.96 13.84
C GLN A 193 0.63 -13.19 12.96
N LYS A 194 -0.49 -13.93 13.12
CA LYS A 194 -0.83 -15.05 12.24
C LYS A 194 -0.97 -14.64 10.76
N SER A 195 -1.58 -13.48 10.51
CA SER A 195 -1.71 -12.95 9.15
C SER A 195 -0.34 -12.58 8.58
N PHE A 196 0.51 -11.98 9.40
CA PHE A 196 1.88 -11.65 9.03
C PHE A 196 2.73 -12.91 8.79
N ASP A 197 2.61 -13.94 9.63
CA ASP A 197 3.28 -15.24 9.48
C ASP A 197 2.85 -15.96 8.20
N LEU A 198 1.60 -15.78 7.77
CA LEU A 198 1.11 -16.32 6.51
C LEU A 198 1.71 -15.60 5.29
N VAL A 199 1.87 -14.27 5.39
CA VAL A 199 2.44 -13.44 4.32
C VAL A 199 3.95 -13.56 4.26
N LEU A 200 4.60 -13.65 5.42
CA LEU A 200 6.04 -13.75 5.59
C LEU A 200 6.33 -14.76 6.72
N PRO A 201 6.52 -16.04 6.38
CA PRO A 201 6.91 -17.06 7.35
C PRO A 201 8.30 -16.79 7.93
N ASP A 202 8.59 -17.41 9.07
CA ASP A 202 9.91 -17.33 9.70
C ASP A 202 11.00 -17.95 8.82
N GLY A 203 12.19 -17.35 8.86
CA GLY A 203 13.36 -17.74 8.05
C GLY A 203 13.19 -17.41 6.57
N ARG A 204 12.27 -16.51 6.21
CA ARG A 204 11.98 -16.13 4.83
C ARG A 204 12.08 -14.63 4.61
N SER A 205 12.24 -14.27 3.34
CA SER A 205 12.33 -12.89 2.88
C SER A 205 11.14 -12.51 2.00
N ALA A 206 10.71 -11.24 2.05
CA ALA A 206 9.75 -10.64 1.15
C ALA A 206 10.39 -9.49 0.37
N LEU A 207 10.03 -9.36 -0.91
CA LEU A 207 10.51 -8.29 -1.79
C LEU A 207 9.34 -7.44 -2.28
N PHE A 208 9.54 -6.14 -2.30
CA PHE A 208 8.62 -5.18 -2.89
C PHE A 208 9.40 -4.17 -3.72
N TYR A 209 9.11 -4.10 -5.01
CA TYR A 209 9.81 -3.24 -5.97
C TYR A 209 8.82 -2.47 -6.82
N ILE A 210 8.98 -1.15 -6.85
CA ILE A 210 8.30 -0.27 -7.79
C ILE A 210 9.36 0.35 -8.70
N VAL A 211 9.20 0.19 -10.01
CA VAL A 211 10.12 0.76 -11.02
C VAL A 211 9.43 1.81 -11.87
N ASP A 212 10.18 2.82 -12.27
CA ASP A 212 9.77 3.83 -13.24
C ASP A 212 10.72 3.77 -14.45
N GLY A 213 10.22 3.20 -15.55
CA GLY A 213 11.06 2.81 -16.69
C GLY A 213 12.16 1.81 -16.29
N HIS A 214 13.42 2.23 -16.42
CA HIS A 214 14.62 1.42 -16.09
C HIS A 214 15.22 1.76 -14.72
N ARG A 215 14.51 2.55 -13.90
CA ARG A 215 15.00 3.00 -12.59
C ARG A 215 14.13 2.43 -11.48
N ILE A 216 14.76 2.02 -10.40
CA ILE A 216 14.06 1.66 -9.17
C ILE A 216 13.53 2.94 -8.56
N TRP A 217 12.21 3.05 -8.43
CA TRP A 217 11.57 4.19 -7.77
C TRP A 217 11.50 3.98 -6.26
N THR A 218 11.15 2.77 -5.82
CA THR A 218 11.38 2.31 -4.44
C THR A 218 11.55 0.79 -4.40
N SER A 219 12.22 0.33 -3.36
CA SER A 219 12.42 -1.10 -3.08
C SER A 219 12.47 -1.34 -1.59
N ALA A 220 11.80 -2.39 -1.12
CA ALA A 220 11.91 -2.91 0.23
C ALA A 220 12.21 -4.41 0.20
N ILE A 221 13.18 -4.82 0.99
CA ILE A 221 13.54 -6.21 1.25
C ILE A 221 13.39 -6.41 2.75
N VAL A 222 12.55 -7.37 3.14
CA VAL A 222 12.24 -7.66 4.53
C VAL A 222 12.62 -9.10 4.80
N HIS A 223 13.43 -9.36 5.83
CA HIS A 223 13.70 -10.70 6.32
C HIS A 223 13.11 -10.89 7.71
N LYS A 224 12.53 -12.05 7.94
CA LYS A 224 11.89 -12.39 9.21
C LYS A 224 12.52 -13.61 9.85
N GLU A 225 12.78 -13.52 11.14
CA GLU A 225 13.39 -14.57 11.95
C GLU A 225 12.75 -14.58 13.34
N LYS A 226 12.42 -15.78 13.86
CA LYS A 226 11.84 -15.97 15.21
C LYS A 226 10.61 -15.09 15.51
N GLY A 227 9.69 -14.98 14.55
CA GLY A 227 8.45 -14.20 14.68
C GLY A 227 8.60 -12.71 14.37
N ASP A 228 9.82 -12.21 14.19
CA ASP A 228 10.10 -10.79 14.06
C ASP A 228 10.80 -10.42 12.77
N VAL A 229 10.57 -9.20 12.28
CA VAL A 229 11.41 -8.62 11.23
C VAL A 229 12.81 -8.38 11.82
N SER A 230 13.79 -9.13 11.32
CA SER A 230 15.19 -9.01 11.73
C SER A 230 16.01 -8.14 10.78
N VAL A 231 15.58 -8.00 9.52
CA VAL A 231 16.23 -7.11 8.53
C VAL A 231 15.18 -6.34 7.74
N LEU A 232 15.41 -5.03 7.59
CA LEU A 232 14.72 -4.17 6.64
C LEU A 232 15.76 -3.42 5.82
N THR A 233 15.78 -3.66 4.51
CA THR A 233 16.75 -3.06 3.60
C THR A 233 16.14 -2.71 2.24
N SER A 234 16.97 -2.20 1.33
CA SER A 234 16.59 -1.82 -0.04
C SER A 234 17.46 -2.55 -1.06
N HIS A 235 17.18 -2.37 -2.34
CA HIS A 235 17.99 -2.92 -3.44
C HIS A 235 19.48 -2.56 -3.34
N ARG A 236 19.80 -1.43 -2.70
CA ARG A 236 21.19 -1.00 -2.52
C ARG A 236 22.05 -2.04 -1.80
N ALA A 237 21.45 -2.87 -0.96
CA ALA A 237 22.17 -3.92 -0.25
C ALA A 237 22.49 -5.16 -1.11
N ILE A 238 22.09 -5.19 -2.38
CA ILE A 238 22.45 -6.24 -3.36
C ILE A 238 22.91 -5.64 -4.70
N ALA A 239 23.12 -4.32 -4.74
CA ALA A 239 23.44 -3.60 -5.97
C ALA A 239 24.83 -3.96 -6.54
N ASP A 240 25.68 -4.58 -5.72
CA ASP A 240 26.96 -5.18 -6.13
C ASP A 240 26.79 -6.47 -6.94
N GLU A 241 25.66 -7.17 -6.82
CA GLU A 241 25.40 -8.44 -7.52
C GLU A 241 24.47 -8.30 -8.72
N VAL A 242 23.49 -7.39 -8.64
CA VAL A 242 22.41 -7.30 -9.63
C VAL A 242 21.90 -5.88 -9.80
N GLU A 243 21.73 -5.47 -11.05
CA GLU A 243 20.99 -4.26 -11.41
C GLU A 243 19.59 -4.66 -11.92
N LEU A 244 18.55 -3.91 -11.51
CA LEU A 244 17.19 -4.10 -12.02
C LEU A 244 16.90 -3.09 -13.15
N ARG A 245 17.14 -3.49 -14.41
CA ARG A 245 16.85 -2.66 -15.61
C ARG A 245 15.51 -3.01 -16.24
N SER A 246 15.12 -4.28 -16.13
CA SER A 246 13.88 -4.83 -16.67
C SER A 246 13.29 -5.84 -15.69
N ILE A 247 12.08 -5.57 -15.19
CA ILE A 247 11.39 -6.46 -14.24
C ILE A 247 11.37 -7.90 -14.76
N LYS A 248 11.04 -8.09 -16.04
CA LYS A 248 10.82 -9.40 -16.64
C LYS A 248 12.08 -10.27 -16.67
N THR A 249 13.25 -9.66 -16.86
CA THR A 249 14.52 -10.38 -17.01
C THR A 249 15.31 -10.44 -15.71
N ASP A 250 15.21 -9.39 -14.89
CA ASP A 250 16.12 -9.20 -13.75
C ASP A 250 15.48 -9.59 -12.42
N ALA A 251 14.14 -9.70 -12.32
CA ALA A 251 13.48 -10.13 -11.08
C ALA A 251 13.99 -11.48 -10.55
N PRO A 252 14.18 -12.54 -11.38
CA PRO A 252 14.75 -13.80 -10.90
C PRO A 252 16.16 -13.65 -10.33
N ARG A 253 16.98 -12.77 -10.93
CA ARG A 253 18.35 -12.49 -10.45
C ARG A 253 18.34 -11.75 -9.12
N VAL A 254 17.39 -10.82 -8.94
CA VAL A 254 17.14 -10.14 -7.66
C VAL A 254 16.73 -11.14 -6.58
N VAL A 255 15.81 -12.05 -6.90
CA VAL A 255 15.37 -13.11 -5.98
C VAL A 255 16.55 -14.00 -5.56
N GLU A 256 17.41 -14.38 -6.50
CA GLU A 256 18.60 -15.18 -6.22
C GLU A 256 19.60 -14.45 -5.32
N ALA A 257 19.91 -13.18 -5.64
CA ALA A 257 20.82 -12.36 -4.84
C ALA A 257 20.30 -12.20 -3.39
N VAL A 258 19.00 -11.91 -3.21
CA VAL A 258 18.40 -11.86 -1.87
C VAL A 258 18.42 -13.22 -1.18
N THR A 259 18.15 -14.30 -1.91
CA THR A 259 18.17 -15.66 -1.34
C THR A 259 19.55 -16.01 -0.80
N ARG A 260 20.61 -15.66 -1.51
CA ARG A 260 22.00 -15.88 -1.09
C ARG A 260 22.42 -15.02 0.11
N ARG A 261 21.97 -13.76 0.16
CA ARG A 261 22.39 -12.81 1.20
C ARG A 261 21.56 -12.85 2.49
N TYR A 262 20.25 -13.02 2.36
CA TYR A 262 19.29 -12.91 3.47
C TYR A 262 18.47 -14.19 3.70
N GLY A 263 18.53 -15.17 2.80
CA GLY A 263 17.77 -16.40 2.90
C GLY A 263 16.52 -16.44 2.01
N PRO A 264 15.83 -17.58 1.94
CA PRO A 264 14.86 -17.87 0.89
C PRO A 264 13.72 -16.87 0.78
N VAL A 265 13.47 -16.37 -0.43
CA VAL A 265 12.34 -15.47 -0.69
C VAL A 265 11.03 -16.25 -0.67
N HIS A 266 10.06 -15.81 0.11
CA HIS A 266 8.69 -16.36 0.12
C HIS A 266 7.81 -15.67 -0.91
N VAL A 267 7.92 -14.34 -1.01
CA VAL A 267 7.16 -13.54 -1.97
C VAL A 267 8.02 -12.43 -2.54
N GLY A 268 7.99 -12.24 -3.86
CA GLY A 268 8.60 -11.08 -4.51
C GLY A 268 7.61 -10.39 -5.43
N PHE A 269 7.32 -9.12 -5.17
CA PHE A 269 6.40 -8.32 -5.98
C PHE A 269 7.14 -7.17 -6.67
N PHE A 270 7.11 -7.18 -7.99
CA PHE A 270 7.75 -6.20 -8.86
C PHE A 270 6.69 -5.58 -9.76
N VAL A 271 6.57 -4.26 -9.75
CA VAL A 271 5.52 -3.54 -10.47
C VAL A 271 6.03 -2.22 -11.02
N THR A 272 5.42 -1.72 -12.09
CA THR A 272 5.70 -0.35 -12.56
C THR A 272 4.99 0.69 -11.69
N LEU A 273 5.57 1.88 -11.60
CA LEU A 273 5.01 3.01 -10.85
C LEU A 273 3.62 3.39 -11.36
N HIS A 274 3.41 3.36 -12.68
CA HIS A 274 2.11 3.63 -13.29
C HIS A 274 1.04 2.63 -12.83
N THR A 275 1.34 1.32 -12.87
CA THR A 275 0.42 0.27 -12.42
C THR A 275 0.11 0.41 -10.93
N TRP A 276 1.14 0.67 -10.12
CA TRP A 276 0.97 0.86 -8.68
C TRP A 276 0.07 2.06 -8.38
N HIS A 277 0.31 3.20 -9.02
CA HIS A 277 -0.55 4.38 -8.90
C HIS A 277 -2.00 4.10 -9.29
N ALA A 278 -2.24 3.43 -10.43
CA ALA A 278 -3.59 3.06 -10.85
C ALA A 278 -4.30 2.20 -9.77
N PHE A 279 -3.58 1.23 -9.20
CA PHE A 279 -4.11 0.39 -8.13
C PHE A 279 -4.47 1.19 -6.87
N VAL A 280 -3.57 2.05 -6.38
CA VAL A 280 -3.79 2.85 -5.17
C VAL A 280 -4.91 3.89 -5.39
N SER A 281 -5.04 4.45 -6.59
CA SER A 281 -6.17 5.29 -7.02
C SER A 281 -7.53 4.55 -7.05
N GLY A 282 -7.55 3.23 -6.92
CA GLY A 282 -8.77 2.44 -6.79
C GLY A 282 -9.09 1.54 -7.98
N ASP A 283 -8.26 1.50 -9.01
CA ASP A 283 -8.38 0.52 -10.09
C ASP A 283 -7.91 -0.86 -9.62
N ARG A 284 -8.86 -1.62 -9.06
CA ARG A 284 -8.62 -2.97 -8.52
C ARG A 284 -8.10 -3.95 -9.57
N GLY A 285 -8.33 -3.70 -10.86
CA GLY A 285 -7.87 -4.57 -11.94
C GLY A 285 -6.47 -4.23 -12.45
N ALA A 286 -5.86 -3.13 -12.00
CA ALA A 286 -4.57 -2.67 -12.51
C ALA A 286 -3.45 -3.71 -12.33
N ILE A 287 -3.31 -4.28 -11.12
CA ILE A 287 -2.30 -5.29 -10.83
C ILE A 287 -2.56 -6.57 -11.64
N ALA A 288 -3.80 -7.04 -11.70
CA ALA A 288 -4.16 -8.25 -12.43
C ALA A 288 -3.84 -8.10 -13.94
N ARG A 289 -4.19 -6.97 -14.55
CA ARG A 289 -3.84 -6.68 -15.95
C ARG A 289 -2.33 -6.54 -16.15
N ALA A 290 -1.61 -5.96 -15.19
CA ALA A 290 -0.16 -5.83 -15.27
C ALA A 290 0.56 -7.20 -15.19
N LEU A 291 0.08 -8.11 -14.36
CA LEU A 291 0.57 -9.49 -14.31
C LEU A 291 0.25 -10.24 -15.60
N ALA A 292 -0.97 -10.11 -16.13
CA ALA A 292 -1.38 -10.74 -17.39
C ALA A 292 -0.52 -10.24 -18.57
N THR A 293 -0.14 -8.96 -18.58
CA THR A 293 0.73 -8.34 -19.60
C THR A 293 2.23 -8.47 -19.29
N ARG A 294 2.60 -9.12 -18.18
CA ARG A 294 3.99 -9.25 -17.69
C ARG A 294 4.72 -7.92 -17.48
N THR A 295 3.97 -6.85 -17.20
CA THR A 295 4.49 -5.55 -16.75
C THR A 295 4.59 -5.47 -15.23
N ALA A 296 4.00 -6.44 -14.53
CA ALA A 296 4.30 -6.78 -13.15
C ALA A 296 4.73 -8.24 -13.06
N VAL A 297 5.50 -8.59 -12.04
CA VAL A 297 5.95 -9.96 -11.74
C VAL A 297 5.70 -10.26 -10.26
N LEU A 298 5.15 -11.44 -10.00
CA LEU A 298 5.09 -12.06 -8.69
C LEU A 298 5.95 -13.32 -8.71
N ASP A 299 7.13 -13.26 -8.11
CA ASP A 299 8.08 -14.37 -8.09
C ASP A 299 9.02 -14.29 -6.87
N PRO A 300 9.06 -15.32 -6.00
CA PRO A 300 8.09 -16.41 -5.90
C PRO A 300 6.68 -15.88 -5.57
N CYS A 301 5.65 -16.63 -5.95
CA CYS A 301 4.26 -16.30 -5.62
C CYS A 301 3.66 -17.45 -4.82
N PRO A 302 3.39 -17.26 -3.52
CA PRO A 302 2.72 -18.26 -2.70
C PRO A 302 1.36 -18.66 -3.30
N PRO A 303 0.95 -19.94 -3.19
CA PRO A 303 -0.31 -20.42 -3.78
C PRO A 303 -1.54 -19.58 -3.42
N TRP A 304 -1.62 -19.15 -2.15
CA TRP A 304 -2.74 -18.34 -1.65
C TRP A 304 -2.83 -16.96 -2.32
N LEU A 305 -1.68 -16.39 -2.74
CA LEU A 305 -1.65 -15.09 -3.37
C LEU A 305 -2.25 -15.13 -4.79
N PHE A 306 -2.13 -16.26 -5.49
CA PHE A 306 -2.80 -16.43 -6.80
C PHE A 306 -4.33 -16.39 -6.68
N ALA A 307 -4.90 -16.87 -5.57
CA ALA A 307 -6.34 -16.78 -5.35
C ALA A 307 -6.80 -15.31 -5.24
N LEU A 308 -6.01 -14.47 -4.55
CA LEU A 308 -6.34 -13.06 -4.34
C LEU A 308 -6.24 -12.20 -5.60
N VAL A 309 -5.28 -12.50 -6.47
CA VAL A 309 -5.10 -11.74 -7.72
C VAL A 309 -6.10 -12.16 -8.82
N GLY A 310 -6.93 -13.16 -8.54
CA GLY A 310 -7.96 -13.67 -9.43
C GLY A 310 -7.39 -14.70 -10.41
N ALA A 311 -7.94 -15.92 -10.36
CA ALA A 311 -7.51 -17.07 -11.16
C ALA A 311 -7.47 -16.80 -12.69
N GLY A 312 -8.26 -15.84 -13.17
CA GLY A 312 -8.34 -15.48 -14.59
C GLY A 312 -7.13 -14.72 -15.16
N ALA A 313 -6.33 -14.04 -14.33
CA ALA A 313 -5.20 -13.23 -14.81
C ALA A 313 -3.84 -13.96 -14.76
N VAL A 314 -3.74 -15.08 -14.02
CA VAL A 314 -2.45 -15.65 -13.60
C VAL A 314 -2.33 -17.16 -13.88
N SER A 315 -3.22 -17.72 -14.70
CA SER A 315 -3.30 -19.16 -14.99
C SER A 315 -1.95 -19.76 -15.45
N GLU A 316 -1.10 -18.99 -16.14
CA GLU A 316 0.18 -19.46 -16.65
C GLU A 316 1.26 -19.62 -15.55
N ALA A 317 1.27 -18.78 -14.51
CA ALA A 317 2.23 -18.90 -13.39
C ALA A 317 1.73 -19.89 -12.33
N ALA A 318 0.43 -19.92 -12.06
CA ALA A 318 -0.19 -20.98 -11.27
C ALA A 318 0.09 -22.37 -11.86
N SER A 319 0.13 -22.49 -13.19
CA SER A 319 0.53 -23.72 -13.89
C SER A 319 1.98 -24.13 -13.63
N ARG A 320 2.93 -23.17 -13.47
CA ARG A 320 4.34 -23.49 -13.16
C ARG A 320 4.49 -23.95 -11.71
N SER A 321 3.83 -23.27 -10.77
CA SER A 321 3.82 -23.68 -9.36
C SER A 321 3.11 -25.02 -9.17
N ALA A 322 2.00 -25.27 -9.89
CA ALA A 322 1.30 -26.56 -9.88
C ALA A 322 2.15 -27.69 -10.48
N ARG A 323 2.99 -27.42 -11.49
CA ARG A 323 3.95 -28.42 -12.02
C ARG A 323 5.07 -28.73 -11.03
N LEU A 324 5.55 -27.74 -10.28
CA LEU A 324 6.54 -27.95 -9.21
C LEU A 324 5.94 -28.70 -8.02
N ALA A 325 4.75 -28.32 -7.57
CA ALA A 325 3.99 -29.03 -6.55
C ALA A 325 3.64 -30.46 -7.01
N GLY A 326 3.22 -30.64 -8.27
CA GLY A 326 2.96 -31.95 -8.87
C GLY A 326 4.21 -32.83 -8.98
N ARG A 327 5.40 -32.26 -9.18
CA ARG A 327 6.67 -33.00 -9.14
C ARG A 327 7.08 -33.41 -7.73
N LEU A 328 6.75 -32.61 -6.71
CA LEU A 328 6.98 -32.96 -5.32
C LEU A 328 5.96 -34.00 -4.81
N LEU A 329 4.70 -33.88 -5.21
CA LEU A 329 3.60 -34.79 -4.82
C LEU A 329 3.60 -36.12 -5.59
N SER A 330 4.10 -36.16 -6.83
CA SER A 330 4.23 -37.43 -7.58
C SER A 330 5.30 -38.38 -7.03
N ARG A 331 6.19 -37.88 -6.13
CA ARG A 331 7.09 -38.73 -5.33
C ARG A 331 6.40 -39.38 -4.12
N SER A 332 5.24 -38.89 -3.69
CA SER A 332 4.46 -39.48 -2.60
C SER A 332 3.21 -40.19 -3.14
N ARG A 333 3.29 -41.50 -3.41
CA ARG A 333 2.16 -42.31 -3.94
C ARG A 333 0.98 -42.51 -2.97
N PHE A 334 0.93 -41.82 -1.83
CA PHE A 334 -0.02 -42.10 -0.75
C PHE A 334 -1.18 -41.11 -0.59
N LEU A 335 -1.36 -40.11 -1.48
CA LEU A 335 -2.33 -39.02 -1.28
C LEU A 335 -3.20 -38.69 -2.52
N SER A 336 -3.68 -39.68 -3.28
CA SER A 336 -4.47 -39.42 -4.49
C SER A 336 -5.98 -39.18 -4.24
N SER A 337 -6.54 -39.52 -3.08
CA SER A 337 -7.99 -39.39 -2.80
C SER A 337 -8.40 -38.08 -2.09
N GLY A 338 -7.45 -37.20 -1.74
CA GLY A 338 -7.70 -35.97 -0.98
C GLY A 338 -7.59 -34.64 -1.76
N ALA A 339 -7.10 -34.67 -3.00
CA ALA A 339 -6.68 -33.47 -3.72
C ALA A 339 -7.81 -32.45 -3.99
N GLY A 340 -9.05 -32.92 -4.21
CA GLY A 340 -10.20 -32.03 -4.47
C GLY A 340 -10.60 -31.18 -3.25
N LYS A 341 -10.57 -31.76 -2.04
CA LYS A 341 -10.85 -31.03 -0.80
C LYS A 341 -9.70 -30.08 -0.40
N LEU A 342 -8.47 -30.42 -0.77
CA LEU A 342 -7.28 -29.62 -0.52
C LEU A 342 -7.24 -28.37 -1.41
N VAL A 343 -7.69 -28.46 -2.67
CA VAL A 343 -7.83 -27.29 -3.54
C VAL A 343 -8.93 -26.35 -3.05
N GLN A 344 -10.01 -26.90 -2.48
CA GLN A 344 -11.12 -26.11 -1.92
C GLN A 344 -10.78 -25.47 -0.55
N SER A 345 -9.90 -26.09 0.25
CA SER A 345 -9.39 -25.49 1.49
C SER A 345 -8.23 -24.50 1.25
N MET A 346 -7.53 -24.62 0.12
CA MET A 346 -6.44 -23.71 -0.27
C MET A 346 -6.92 -22.43 -0.97
N THR A 347 -8.19 -22.34 -1.39
CA THR A 347 -8.74 -21.10 -1.97
C THR A 347 -8.97 -20.00 -0.94
N SER A 348 -8.96 -20.32 0.37
CA SER A 348 -9.21 -19.34 1.42
C SER A 348 -8.44 -19.59 2.74
N PRO A 349 -7.10 -19.68 2.75
CA PRO A 349 -6.32 -19.85 3.98
C PRO A 349 -6.52 -18.72 5.00
N LEU A 350 -6.94 -17.54 4.55
CA LEU A 350 -7.34 -16.44 5.43
C LEU A 350 -8.74 -16.65 6.03
N GLU A 351 -9.69 -17.25 5.30
CA GLU A 351 -11.01 -17.63 5.87
C GLU A 351 -10.84 -18.71 6.95
N VAL A 352 -9.84 -19.61 6.82
CA VAL A 352 -9.47 -20.56 7.87
C VAL A 352 -8.98 -19.85 9.14
N LEU A 353 -8.40 -18.66 9.01
CA LEU A 353 -8.05 -17.78 10.12
C LEU A 353 -9.21 -16.88 10.58
N GLY A 354 -10.41 -17.03 10.00
CA GLY A 354 -11.58 -16.19 10.26
C GLY A 354 -11.46 -14.78 9.68
N VAL A 355 -10.50 -14.54 8.78
CA VAL A 355 -10.23 -13.25 8.16
C VAL A 355 -10.60 -13.32 6.69
N ASP A 356 -11.61 -12.58 6.25
CA ASP A 356 -11.83 -12.42 4.82
C ASP A 356 -10.66 -11.57 4.24
N PRO A 357 -9.82 -12.12 3.33
CA PRO A 357 -8.72 -11.38 2.70
C PRO A 357 -9.15 -10.07 2.07
N TRP A 358 -10.36 -10.04 1.54
CA TRP A 358 -10.91 -8.87 0.87
C TRP A 358 -11.36 -7.83 1.87
N GLU A 359 -11.91 -8.23 3.02
CA GLU A 359 -12.13 -7.31 4.15
C GLU A 359 -10.80 -6.82 4.74
N LEU A 360 -9.76 -7.66 4.81
CA LEU A 360 -8.42 -7.23 5.23
C LEU A 360 -7.79 -6.26 4.23
N MET A 361 -7.96 -6.48 2.93
CA MET A 361 -7.52 -5.54 1.88
C MET A 361 -8.36 -4.27 1.88
N LYS A 362 -9.68 -4.34 2.04
CA LYS A 362 -10.54 -3.16 2.23
C LYS A 362 -10.14 -2.42 3.50
N TRP A 363 -9.80 -3.13 4.58
CA TRP A 363 -9.30 -2.59 5.82
C TRP A 363 -7.96 -1.89 5.58
N ALA A 364 -6.99 -2.54 4.97
CA ALA A 364 -5.67 -1.99 4.67
C ALA A 364 -5.76 -0.82 3.68
N GLN A 365 -6.70 -0.84 2.73
CA GLN A 365 -6.91 0.21 1.74
C GLN A 365 -7.74 1.38 2.31
N ALA A 366 -8.72 1.10 3.16
CA ALA A 366 -9.45 2.14 3.89
C ALA A 366 -8.53 2.79 4.91
N TRP A 367 -7.73 1.99 5.62
CA TRP A 367 -6.67 2.42 6.52
C TRP A 367 -5.61 3.19 5.75
N SER A 368 -5.08 2.73 4.63
CA SER A 368 -4.10 3.51 3.85
C SER A 368 -4.69 4.81 3.32
N ARG A 369 -5.86 4.79 2.68
CA ARG A 369 -6.50 6.04 2.20
C ARG A 369 -6.84 7.02 3.33
N ARG A 370 -7.01 6.56 4.57
CA ARG A 370 -7.41 7.38 5.72
C ARG A 370 -6.27 7.73 6.67
N VAL A 371 -5.29 6.85 6.83
CA VAL A 371 -4.21 6.86 7.85
C VAL A 371 -2.85 7.20 7.24
N LEU A 372 -2.66 6.98 5.95
CA LEU A 372 -1.38 7.24 5.29
C LEU A 372 -1.15 8.70 4.88
N PRO A 373 -2.19 9.52 4.60
CA PRO A 373 -2.02 10.98 4.58
C PRO A 373 -1.63 11.56 5.96
N LEU A 374 -1.53 10.73 7.01
CA LEU A 374 -1.31 11.12 8.41
C LEU A 374 0.09 10.78 8.95
N ILE A 375 0.85 9.94 8.23
CA ILE A 375 2.26 9.60 8.49
C ILE A 375 3.09 10.39 7.47
#